data_AF-Q2JEI0-F1
#
_entry.id   AF-Q2JEI0-F1
#
_cell.length_a   1.000
_cell.length_b   1.000
_cell.length_c   1.000
_cell.angle_alpha   90.00
_cell.angle_beta   90.00
_cell.angle_gamma   90.00
#
_symmetry.space_group_name_H-M   'P 1'
#
loop_
_entity.id
_entity.type
_entity.pdbx_description
1 polymer ?
#
loop_
_entity_poly.entity_id
_entity_poly.type
_entity_poly.pdbx_seq_one_letter_code
_entity_poly.pdbx_strand_id
1 'polypeptide(L)'
;MMSAQSTTRQGPPGPDPDDRTDAVTRAEAEARILGEVTELLREVIGEEYVVDMEITMATSFNQDLELESIEFVALADRLRGRYGEAVDFVGLLADMDVDQVINMRVGEVVHFIVDSLPTLAPAGSA
;
A
#
# COMPACT_ATOMS: atom_id res chain seq x y z
N MET A 1 -47.41 43.69 12.73
CA MET A 1 -46.32 43.68 11.73
C MET A 1 -45.48 42.45 12.00
N MET A 2 -45.51 41.50 11.06
CA MET A 2 -44.78 40.23 11.10
C MET A 2 -43.35 40.48 10.63
N SER A 3 -42.36 40.02 11.38
CA SER A 3 -41.02 39.76 10.85
C SER A 3 -40.69 38.30 11.17
N ALA A 4 -40.97 37.46 10.18
CA ALA A 4 -40.36 36.14 10.04
C ALA A 4 -38.95 36.29 9.45
N GLN A 5 -38.24 35.17 9.35
CA GLN A 5 -36.94 34.93 8.69
C GLN A 5 -35.74 35.05 9.66
N SER A 6 -34.83 34.09 9.78
CA SER A 6 -34.43 33.03 8.84
C SER A 6 -33.97 31.77 9.57
N THR A 7 -34.48 30.63 9.14
CA THR A 7 -33.93 29.31 9.40
C THR A 7 -32.62 29.17 8.62
N THR A 8 -31.49 29.07 9.31
CA THR A 8 -30.26 28.51 8.73
C THR A 8 -29.93 27.26 9.53
N ARG A 9 -30.43 26.10 9.08
CA ARG A 9 -29.83 24.81 9.45
C ARG A 9 -28.54 24.69 8.66
N GLN A 10 -27.42 25.09 9.26
CA GLN A 10 -26.10 24.77 8.76
C GLN A 10 -25.94 23.25 8.95
N GLY A 11 -25.99 22.50 7.84
CA GLY A 11 -25.62 21.08 7.83
C GLY A 11 -24.14 20.92 8.20
N PRO A 12 -23.70 19.72 8.61
CA PRO A 12 -22.30 19.48 8.95
C PRO A 12 -21.41 19.91 7.79
N PRO A 13 -20.22 20.48 8.06
CA PRO A 13 -19.25 20.77 7.01
C PRO A 13 -19.00 19.47 6.22
N GLY A 14 -19.10 19.55 4.89
CA GLY A 14 -18.66 18.45 4.04
C GLY A 14 -17.16 18.19 4.26
N PRO A 15 -16.67 16.97 4.00
CA PRO A 15 -15.25 16.66 4.14
C PRO A 15 -14.42 17.66 3.33
N ASP A 16 -13.38 18.20 3.96
CA ASP A 16 -12.48 19.19 3.37
C ASP A 16 -11.92 18.70 2.01
N PRO A 17 -11.79 19.57 1.01
CA PRO A 17 -11.28 19.19 -0.32
C PRO A 17 -9.83 18.69 -0.31
N ASP A 18 -9.08 19.01 0.74
CA ASP A 18 -7.71 18.55 1.00
C ASP A 18 -7.68 17.03 1.25
N ASP A 19 -8.62 16.52 2.05
CA ASP A 19 -8.77 15.09 2.40
C ASP A 19 -9.03 14.21 1.17
N ARG A 20 -9.80 14.73 0.19
CA ARG A 20 -10.02 14.03 -1.08
C ARG A 20 -8.76 13.98 -1.95
N THR A 21 -7.90 15.01 -1.88
CA THR A 21 -6.69 15.08 -2.70
C THR A 21 -5.63 14.12 -2.16
N ASP A 22 -5.43 14.08 -0.84
CA ASP A 22 -4.57 13.10 -0.18
C ASP A 22 -5.05 11.65 -0.37
N ALA A 23 -6.36 11.42 -0.37
CA ALA A 23 -6.90 10.08 -0.65
C ALA A 23 -6.65 9.64 -2.10
N VAL A 24 -6.74 10.57 -3.08
CA VAL A 24 -6.48 10.28 -4.50
C VAL A 24 -4.99 10.00 -4.73
N THR A 25 -4.10 10.81 -4.15
CA THR A 25 -2.65 10.59 -4.28
C THR A 25 -2.21 9.28 -3.62
N ARG A 26 -2.83 8.90 -2.50
CA ARG A 26 -2.57 7.60 -1.84
C ARG A 26 -3.02 6.43 -2.71
N ALA A 27 -4.22 6.48 -3.29
CA ALA A 27 -4.71 5.42 -4.17
C ALA A 27 -3.84 5.26 -5.44
N GLU A 28 -3.36 6.36 -6.01
CA GLU A 28 -2.42 6.34 -7.13
C GLU A 28 -1.06 5.76 -6.72
N ALA A 29 -0.56 6.11 -5.53
CA ALA A 29 0.66 5.53 -4.98
C ALA A 29 0.52 4.03 -4.73
N GLU A 30 -0.60 3.58 -4.15
CA GLU A 30 -0.91 2.17 -3.95
C GLU A 30 -0.94 1.41 -5.28
N ALA A 31 -1.62 1.94 -6.30
CA ALA A 31 -1.68 1.32 -7.63
C ALA A 31 -0.29 1.23 -8.28
N ARG A 32 0.52 2.28 -8.14
CA ARG A 32 1.91 2.31 -8.65
C ARG A 32 2.75 1.26 -7.94
N ILE A 33 2.72 1.23 -6.61
CA ILE A 33 3.51 0.31 -5.78
C ILE A 33 3.04 -1.13 -5.98
N LEU A 34 1.73 -1.39 -6.15
CA LEU A 34 1.23 -2.71 -6.50
C LEU A 34 1.83 -3.21 -7.81
N GLY A 35 1.91 -2.35 -8.83
CA GLY A 35 2.58 -2.68 -10.09
C GLY A 35 4.06 -3.00 -9.87
N GLU A 36 4.76 -2.19 -9.07
CA GLU A 36 6.17 -2.40 -8.76
C GLU A 36 6.40 -3.72 -7.99
N VAL A 37 5.59 -4.00 -6.97
CA VAL A 37 5.65 -5.25 -6.19
C VAL A 37 5.33 -6.46 -7.07
N THR A 38 4.38 -6.34 -7.99
CA THR A 38 4.04 -7.40 -8.96
C THR A 38 5.23 -7.78 -9.81
N GLU A 39 5.97 -6.79 -10.34
CA GLU A 39 7.17 -7.05 -11.13
C GLU A 39 8.27 -7.72 -10.28
N LEU A 40 8.50 -7.24 -9.05
CA LEU A 40 9.46 -7.87 -8.14
C LEU A 40 9.08 -9.33 -7.83
N LEU A 41 7.80 -9.62 -7.62
CA LEU A 41 7.32 -10.99 -7.37
C LEU A 41 7.53 -11.90 -8.58
N ARG A 42 7.27 -11.40 -9.80
CA ARG A 42 7.56 -12.12 -11.05
C ARG A 42 9.04 -12.47 -11.17
N GLU A 43 9.93 -11.55 -10.81
CA GLU A 43 11.36 -11.80 -10.82
C GLU A 43 11.83 -12.77 -9.72
N VAL A 44 11.12 -12.83 -8.59
CA VAL A 44 11.42 -13.73 -7.45
C VAL A 44 10.99 -15.16 -7.75
N ILE A 45 9.71 -15.34 -8.06
CA ILE A 45 9.08 -16.65 -8.27
C ILE A 45 9.52 -17.25 -9.62
N GLY A 46 9.96 -16.39 -10.54
CA GLY A 46 10.32 -16.76 -11.90
C GLY A 46 9.17 -16.46 -12.87
N GLU A 47 9.51 -15.82 -13.99
CA GLU A 47 8.53 -15.37 -14.98
C GLU A 47 7.64 -16.53 -15.46
N GLU A 48 8.20 -17.72 -15.62
CA GLU A 48 7.51 -18.93 -16.09
C GLU A 48 6.35 -19.43 -15.20
N TYR A 49 6.30 -19.06 -13.91
CA TYR A 49 5.22 -19.43 -13.00
C TYR A 49 4.12 -18.36 -12.87
N VAL A 50 4.43 -17.09 -13.18
CA VAL A 50 3.54 -15.95 -12.88
C VAL A 50 2.96 -15.31 -14.15
N VAL A 51 3.40 -15.68 -15.35
CA VAL A 51 2.95 -15.09 -16.62
C VAL A 51 1.42 -15.13 -16.82
N ASP A 52 0.69 -16.05 -16.19
CA ASP A 52 -0.78 -16.19 -16.34
C ASP A 52 -1.60 -15.80 -15.09
N MET A 53 -0.96 -15.34 -14.01
CA MET A 53 -1.67 -15.00 -12.77
C MET A 53 -1.80 -13.48 -12.56
N GLU A 54 -3.03 -13.04 -12.29
CA GLU A 54 -3.31 -11.66 -11.88
C GLU A 54 -2.97 -11.47 -10.40
N ILE A 55 -1.98 -10.63 -10.11
CA ILE A 55 -1.62 -10.22 -8.75
C ILE A 55 -2.41 -8.96 -8.39
N THR A 56 -3.17 -9.04 -7.29
CA THR A 56 -4.01 -7.96 -6.78
C THR A 56 -3.71 -7.70 -5.31
N MET A 57 -4.29 -6.64 -4.73
CA MET A 57 -4.18 -6.36 -3.29
C MET A 57 -4.66 -7.51 -2.40
N ALA A 58 -5.58 -8.35 -2.89
CA ALA A 58 -6.13 -9.47 -2.15
C ALA A 58 -5.29 -10.76 -2.27
N THR A 59 -4.33 -10.81 -3.20
CA THR A 59 -3.50 -11.99 -3.44
C THR A 59 -2.69 -12.35 -2.20
N SER A 60 -2.79 -13.60 -1.76
CA SER A 60 -2.06 -14.18 -0.64
C SER A 60 -0.67 -14.63 -1.07
N PHE A 61 0.33 -14.28 -0.27
CA PHE A 61 1.70 -14.77 -0.49
C PHE A 61 1.80 -16.29 -0.35
N ASN A 62 1.10 -16.88 0.62
CA ASN A 62 1.22 -18.31 0.88
C ASN A 62 0.22 -19.17 0.09
N GLN A 63 -1.02 -18.70 -0.10
CA GLN A 63 -2.08 -19.53 -0.71
C GLN A 63 -2.21 -19.36 -2.21
N ASP A 64 -2.01 -18.14 -2.73
CA ASP A 64 -2.16 -17.86 -4.16
C ASP A 64 -0.80 -17.92 -4.88
N LEU A 65 0.24 -17.31 -4.28
CA LEU A 65 1.60 -17.30 -4.86
C LEU A 65 2.44 -18.50 -4.42
N GLU A 66 1.99 -19.27 -3.43
CA GLU A 66 2.73 -20.40 -2.85
C GLU A 66 4.19 -20.07 -2.53
N LEU A 67 4.45 -18.84 -2.08
CA LEU A 67 5.79 -18.28 -1.94
C LEU A 67 6.59 -19.01 -0.86
N GLU A 68 7.76 -19.53 -1.23
CA GLU A 68 8.67 -20.23 -0.35
C GLU A 68 9.46 -19.25 0.54
N SER A 69 9.97 -19.76 1.67
CA SER A 69 10.75 -18.98 2.63
C SER A 69 12.01 -18.35 2.02
N ILE A 70 12.60 -18.96 0.99
CA ILE A 70 13.77 -18.41 0.29
C ILE A 70 13.41 -17.22 -0.61
N GLU A 71 12.21 -17.28 -1.21
CA GLU A 71 11.67 -16.22 -2.05
C GLU A 71 11.26 -15.02 -1.21
N PHE A 72 10.81 -15.22 0.03
CA PHE A 72 10.59 -14.13 0.98
C PHE A 72 11.88 -13.32 1.23
N VAL A 73 13.02 -14.00 1.41
CA VAL A 73 14.31 -13.34 1.59
C VAL A 73 14.74 -12.60 0.33
N ALA A 74 14.53 -13.20 -0.85
CA ALA A 74 14.83 -12.56 -2.13
C ALA A 74 13.94 -11.34 -2.40
N LEU A 75 12.66 -11.41 -2.04
CA LEU A 75 11.73 -10.29 -2.12
C LEU A 75 12.15 -9.17 -1.17
N ALA A 76 12.54 -9.50 0.07
CA ALA A 76 13.04 -8.53 1.04
C ALA A 76 14.24 -7.74 0.50
N ASP A 77 15.20 -8.44 -0.08
CA ASP A 77 16.40 -7.84 -0.65
C ASP A 77 16.06 -6.93 -1.85
N ARG A 78 15.16 -7.37 -2.73
CA ARG A 78 14.68 -6.57 -3.87
C ARG A 78 13.90 -5.32 -3.44
N LEU A 79 13.00 -5.44 -2.46
CA LEU A 79 12.25 -4.32 -1.91
C LEU A 79 13.19 -3.26 -1.33
N ARG A 80 14.18 -3.70 -0.54
CA ARG A 80 15.22 -2.83 0.00
C ARG A 80 16.07 -2.20 -1.11
N GLY A 81 16.45 -2.97 -2.13
CA GLY A 81 17.21 -2.46 -3.27
C GLY A 81 16.45 -1.36 -4.03
N ARG A 82 15.11 -1.47 -4.10
CA ARG A 82 14.24 -0.54 -4.83
C ARG A 82 13.85 0.70 -4.03
N TYR A 83 13.45 0.54 -2.77
CA TYR A 83 12.93 1.61 -1.93
C TYR A 83 13.93 2.11 -0.87
N GLY A 84 15.11 1.48 -0.77
CA GLY A 84 16.14 1.83 0.18
C GLY A 84 15.78 1.44 1.63
N GLU A 85 16.45 2.09 2.58
CA GLU A 85 16.25 1.86 4.01
C GLU A 85 14.90 2.34 4.54
N ALA A 86 14.10 3.04 3.72
CA ALA A 86 12.76 3.46 4.12
C ALA A 86 11.82 2.25 4.32
N VAL A 87 12.01 1.19 3.52
CA VAL A 87 11.16 -0.01 3.55
C VAL A 87 11.92 -1.15 4.23
N ASP A 88 11.71 -1.28 5.54
CA ASP A 88 12.25 -2.40 6.32
C ASP A 88 11.28 -3.59 6.34
N PHE A 89 11.26 -4.34 5.24
CA PHE A 89 10.39 -5.51 5.13
C PHE A 89 10.78 -6.65 6.09
N VAL A 90 12.06 -6.75 6.45
CA VAL A 90 12.50 -7.74 7.46
C VAL A 90 11.99 -7.35 8.85
N GLY A 91 12.02 -6.06 9.18
CA GLY A 91 11.39 -5.52 10.38
C GLY A 91 9.90 -5.79 10.43
N LEU A 92 9.17 -5.59 9.32
CA LEU A 92 7.75 -5.93 9.22
C LEU A 92 7.50 -7.41 9.54
N LEU A 93 8.23 -8.33 8.90
CA LEU A 93 8.07 -9.77 9.15
C LEU A 93 8.42 -10.16 10.59
N ALA A 94 9.38 -9.47 11.22
CA ALA A 94 9.80 -9.74 12.59
C ALA A 94 8.76 -9.30 13.64
N ASP A 95 7.90 -8.33 13.32
CA ASP A 95 6.80 -7.88 14.18
C ASP A 95 5.55 -8.76 14.05
N MET A 96 5.46 -9.57 12.98
CA MET A 96 4.32 -10.44 12.70
C MET A 96 4.41 -11.79 13.40
N ASP A 97 3.28 -12.26 13.90
CA ASP A 97 3.11 -13.64 14.35
C ASP A 97 3.08 -14.62 13.15
N VAL A 98 3.37 -15.90 13.41
CA VAL A 98 3.37 -16.96 12.39
C VAL A 98 2.06 -17.02 11.60
N ASP A 99 0.91 -16.90 12.28
CA ASP A 99 -0.40 -16.89 11.63
C ASP A 99 -0.57 -15.67 10.70
N GLN A 100 0.00 -14.52 11.06
CA GLN A 100 -0.06 -13.31 10.23
C GLN A 100 0.83 -13.46 9.01
N VAL A 101 2.05 -13.99 9.16
CA VAL A 101 2.96 -14.24 8.03
C VAL A 101 2.35 -15.21 7.03
N ILE A 102 1.70 -16.28 7.51
CA ILE A 102 1.01 -17.26 6.64
C ILE A 102 -0.16 -16.63 5.89
N ASN A 103 -0.93 -15.75 6.55
CA ASN A 103 -2.09 -15.10 5.95
C ASN A 103 -1.76 -13.80 5.20
N MET A 104 -0.47 -13.46 5.07
CA MET A 104 -0.04 -12.17 4.53
C MET A 104 -0.49 -11.99 3.08
N ARG A 105 -0.93 -10.78 2.76
CA ARG A 105 -1.39 -10.39 1.42
C ARG A 105 -0.53 -9.30 0.80
N VAL A 106 -0.55 -9.23 -0.53
CA VAL A 106 0.16 -8.21 -1.31
C VAL A 106 -0.26 -6.80 -0.88
N GLY A 107 -1.54 -6.58 -0.58
CA GLY A 107 -2.03 -5.29 -0.12
C GLY A 107 -1.39 -4.79 1.18
N GLU A 108 -1.05 -5.69 2.11
CA GLU A 108 -0.37 -5.31 3.36
C GLU A 108 1.03 -4.75 3.09
N VAL A 109 1.76 -5.39 2.17
CA VAL A 109 3.10 -4.92 1.74
C VAL A 109 2.99 -3.59 1.00
N VAL A 110 2.00 -3.44 0.12
CA VAL A 110 1.76 -2.18 -0.60
C VAL A 110 1.47 -1.05 0.39
N HIS A 111 0.57 -1.25 1.35
CA HIS A 111 0.25 -0.25 2.36
C HIS A 111 1.45 0.09 3.24
N PHE A 112 2.24 -0.91 3.64
CA PHE A 112 3.48 -0.71 4.38
C PHE A 112 4.47 0.18 3.62
N ILE A 113 4.68 -0.09 2.33
CA ILE A 113 5.58 0.72 1.49
C ILE A 113 5.05 2.15 1.36
N VAL A 114 3.74 2.33 1.11
CA VAL A 114 3.12 3.66 1.02
C VAL A 114 3.34 4.47 2.30
N ASP A 115 3.16 3.85 3.46
CA ASP A 115 3.33 4.50 4.78
C ASP A 115 4.80 4.80 5.11
N SER A 116 5.70 3.92 4.65
CA SER A 116 7.15 4.04 4.84
C SER A 116 7.78 5.15 3.98
N LEU A 117 7.19 5.43 2.83
CA LEU A 117 7.66 6.49 1.96
C LEU A 117 7.20 7.84 2.54
N PRO A 118 8.12 8.81 2.71
CA PRO A 118 7.70 10.13 3.17
C PRO A 118 6.65 10.65 2.19
N THR A 119 5.45 10.97 2.71
CA THR A 119 4.46 11.75 1.98
C THR A 119 5.22 12.85 1.28
N LEU A 120 5.12 12.90 -0.05
CA LEU A 120 5.79 13.88 -0.87
C LEU A 120 5.31 15.24 -0.36
N ALA A 121 6.08 15.82 0.58
CA ALA A 121 5.62 16.91 1.40
C ALA A 121 5.14 18.00 0.45
N PRO A 122 3.94 18.58 0.64
CA PRO A 122 3.47 19.62 -0.25
C PRO A 122 4.56 20.69 -0.30
N ALA A 123 5.11 20.90 -1.50
CA ALA A 123 6.14 21.89 -1.75
C ALA A 123 5.54 23.26 -1.41
N GLY A 124 5.74 23.70 -0.18
CA GLY A 124 5.09 24.91 0.31
C GLY A 124 5.34 25.12 1.80
N SER A 125 6.55 25.57 2.15
CA SER A 125 6.81 26.49 3.27
C SER A 125 8.29 26.89 3.31
N ALA A 126 8.61 28.03 2.67
CA ALA A 126 9.51 29.10 3.15
C ALA A 126 9.93 30.02 1.99
#